data_AF-W9XF46-F1
#
_entry.id   AF-W9XF46-F1
#
_cell.length_a   1.000
_cell.length_b   1.000
_cell.length_c   1.000
_cell.angle_alpha   90.00
_cell.angle_beta   90.00
_cell.angle_gamma   90.00
#
_symmetry.space_group_name_H-M   'P 1'
#
loop_
_entity.id
_entity.type
_entity.pdbx_description
1 polymer ?
#
loop_
_entity_poly.entity_id
_entity_poly.type
_entity_poly.pdbx_seq_one_letter_code
_entity_poly.pdbx_strand_id
1 'polypeptide(L)'
;MPARNIRTILGIPPSTPSVSDSVLIIIDAQNEYLNGLLQVENAESSRKAIRALLERYRNAAGNIVHVVADSAPGAPIFTPGTPLSEIIDELKPKGDEPVSKEKRREKREKRRD
;
A
#
# COMPACT_ATOMS: atom_id res chain seq x y z
N MET A 1 -11.53 21.94 -22.54
CA MET A 1 -12.44 21.33 -21.54
C MET A 1 -11.66 20.27 -20.78
N PRO A 2 -11.79 20.16 -19.44
CA PRO A 2 -11.17 19.08 -18.69
C PRO A 2 -11.66 17.72 -19.20
N ALA A 3 -10.79 16.71 -19.17
CA ALA A 3 -11.14 15.36 -19.60
C ALA A 3 -12.30 14.81 -18.75
N ARG A 4 -13.35 14.30 -19.39
CA ARG A 4 -14.49 13.66 -18.70
C ARG A 4 -14.15 12.19 -18.45
N ASN A 5 -14.25 11.74 -17.19
CA ASN A 5 -14.11 10.33 -16.86
C ASN A 5 -15.43 9.57 -17.07
N ILE A 6 -15.38 8.24 -17.09
CA ILE A 6 -16.54 7.36 -17.34
C ILE A 6 -17.70 7.66 -16.37
N ARG A 7 -17.42 7.89 -15.08
CA ARG A 7 -18.47 8.21 -14.09
C ARG A 7 -19.18 9.51 -14.42
N THR A 8 -18.44 10.54 -14.80
CA THR A 8 -19.01 11.83 -15.21
C THR A 8 -19.84 11.70 -16.48
N ILE A 9 -19.40 10.89 -17.45
CA ILE A 9 -20.17 10.63 -18.69
C ILE A 9 -21.48 9.92 -18.37
N LEU A 10 -21.47 8.98 -17.41
CA LEU A 10 -22.63 8.20 -16.99
C LEU A 10 -23.50 8.87 -15.91
N GLY A 11 -23.15 10.08 -15.43
CA GLY A 11 -23.89 10.76 -14.38
C GLY A 11 -23.79 10.11 -12.99
N ILE A 12 -22.77 9.28 -12.75
CA ILE A 12 -22.57 8.61 -11.46
C ILE A 12 -21.91 9.61 -10.48
N PRO A 13 -22.57 9.98 -9.37
CA PRO A 13 -22.03 10.96 -8.43
C PRO A 13 -20.79 10.40 -7.72
N PRO A 14 -19.86 11.27 -7.23
CA PRO A 14 -18.76 10.86 -6.39
C PRO A 14 -19.26 10.15 -5.13
N SER A 15 -18.51 9.15 -4.68
CA SER A 15 -18.75 8.44 -3.42
C SER A 15 -17.48 8.61 -2.59
N THR A 16 -17.64 9.06 -1.35
CA THR A 16 -16.52 9.24 -0.42
C THR A 16 -16.71 8.24 0.72
N PRO A 17 -15.77 7.31 0.95
CA PRO A 17 -15.88 6.38 2.05
C PRO A 17 -15.78 7.09 3.40
N SER A 18 -16.47 6.58 4.41
CA SER A 18 -16.30 6.96 5.81
C SER A 18 -15.48 5.90 6.55
N VAL A 19 -14.92 6.25 7.72
CA VAL A 19 -14.19 5.28 8.55
C VAL A 19 -15.04 4.13 9.07
N SER A 20 -16.36 4.29 9.13
CA SER A 20 -17.31 3.30 9.68
C SER A 20 -17.87 2.32 8.65
N ASP A 21 -17.82 2.65 7.36
CA ASP A 21 -18.38 1.83 6.27
C ASP A 21 -17.32 1.34 5.28
N SER A 22 -16.04 1.43 5.65
CA SER A 22 -14.93 1.04 4.78
C SER A 22 -13.76 0.44 5.55
N VAL A 23 -12.76 0.00 4.77
CA VAL A 23 -11.50 -0.58 5.26
C VAL A 23 -10.36 0.23 4.68
N LEU A 24 -9.41 0.67 5.51
CA LEU A 24 -8.18 1.27 5.05
C LEU A 24 -7.19 0.17 4.66
N ILE A 25 -6.80 0.13 3.37
CA ILE A 25 -5.74 -0.75 2.89
C ILE A 25 -4.51 0.09 2.57
N ILE A 26 -3.39 -0.17 3.25
CA ILE A 26 -2.10 0.47 2.99
C ILE A 26 -1.23 -0.52 2.23
N ILE A 27 -0.84 -0.17 1.01
CA ILE A 27 -0.10 -1.06 0.10
C ILE A 27 1.34 -0.59 -0.01
N ASP A 28 2.25 -1.54 0.19
CA ASP A 28 3.69 -1.43 -0.02
C ASP A 28 4.33 -0.16 0.54
N ALA A 29 3.87 0.29 1.72
CA ALA A 29 4.45 1.44 2.42
C ALA A 29 5.79 1.07 3.08
N GLN A 30 6.73 0.57 2.29
CA GLN A 30 8.03 0.03 2.71
C GLN A 30 9.18 0.98 2.37
N ASN A 31 10.31 0.84 3.05
CA ASN A 31 11.48 1.73 2.88
C ASN A 31 12.14 1.65 1.49
N GLU A 32 11.88 0.60 0.70
CA GLU A 32 12.31 0.52 -0.71
C GLU A 32 11.94 1.78 -1.50
N TYR A 33 10.74 2.31 -1.28
CA TYR A 33 10.26 3.52 -1.96
C TYR A 33 10.85 4.83 -1.42
N LEU A 34 11.62 4.77 -0.32
CA LEU A 34 12.28 5.93 0.27
C LEU A 34 13.79 5.93 0.02
N ASN A 35 14.41 4.77 0.15
CA ASN A 35 15.86 4.63 0.24
C ASN A 35 16.42 3.55 -0.70
N GLY A 36 15.55 2.82 -1.41
CA GLY A 36 15.91 1.72 -2.28
C GLY A 36 16.09 2.13 -3.73
N LEU A 37 15.99 1.16 -4.64
CA LEU A 37 16.10 1.36 -6.08
C LEU A 37 14.83 1.96 -6.68
N LEU A 38 13.69 1.83 -6.00
CA LEU A 38 12.39 2.28 -6.48
C LEU A 38 11.93 3.60 -5.87
N GLN A 39 12.84 4.50 -5.50
CA GLN A 39 12.46 5.78 -4.89
C GLN A 39 11.35 6.50 -5.66
N VAL A 40 10.32 6.91 -4.93
CA VAL A 40 9.20 7.67 -5.51
C VAL A 40 9.37 9.16 -5.26
N GLU A 41 8.86 9.95 -6.18
CA GLU A 41 8.73 11.39 -5.97
C GLU A 41 7.67 11.67 -4.90
N ASN A 42 7.86 12.76 -4.15
CA ASN A 42 6.90 13.22 -3.14
C ASN A 42 6.60 12.20 -2.02
N ALA A 43 7.56 11.34 -1.69
CA ALA A 43 7.37 10.33 -0.64
C ALA A 43 7.07 10.96 0.73
N GLU A 44 7.69 12.11 1.04
CA GLU A 44 7.48 12.84 2.29
C GLU A 44 6.03 13.32 2.49
N SER A 45 5.42 13.90 1.45
CA SER A 45 4.02 14.35 1.53
C SER A 45 3.06 13.17 1.56
N SER A 46 3.37 12.10 0.80
CA SER A 46 2.58 10.87 0.78
C SER A 46 2.56 10.18 2.14
N ARG A 47 3.72 10.03 2.79
CA ARG A 47 3.84 9.47 4.14
C ARG A 47 3.01 10.22 5.17
N LYS A 48 3.06 11.55 5.15
CA LYS A 48 2.25 12.41 6.03
C LYS A 48 0.75 12.19 5.81
N ALA A 49 0.31 12.10 4.55
CA ALA A 49 -1.08 11.84 4.22
C ALA A 49 -1.54 10.44 4.68
N ILE A 50 -0.73 9.41 4.43
CA ILE A 50 -1.01 8.04 4.88
C ILE A 50 -1.11 8.00 6.41
N ARG A 51 -0.15 8.60 7.12
CA ARG A 51 -0.16 8.67 8.59
C ARG A 51 -1.43 9.35 9.10
N ALA A 52 -1.81 10.49 8.52
CA ALA A 52 -3.02 11.20 8.91
C ALA A 52 -4.29 10.35 8.72
N LEU A 53 -4.37 9.59 7.62
CA LEU A 53 -5.49 8.68 7.36
C LEU A 53 -5.49 7.48 8.31
N LEU A 54 -4.33 6.89 8.55
CA LEU A 54 -4.15 5.76 9.47
C LEU A 54 -4.58 6.12 10.89
N GLU A 55 -4.16 7.29 11.40
CA GLU A 55 -4.58 7.75 12.72
C GLU A 55 -6.09 8.06 12.78
N ARG A 56 -6.71 8.54 11.70
CA ARG A 56 -8.18 8.69 11.64
C ARG A 56 -8.91 7.36 11.78
N TYR A 57 -8.44 6.30 11.13
CA TYR A 57 -9.04 4.96 11.26
C TYR A 57 -8.82 4.40 12.66
N ARG A 58 -7.60 4.52 13.22
CA ARG A 58 -7.29 4.07 14.59
C ARG A 58 -8.19 4.73 15.63
N ASN A 59 -8.34 6.06 15.55
CA ASN A 59 -9.17 6.82 16.49
C ASN A 59 -10.66 6.46 16.42
N ALA A 60 -11.13 5.94 15.27
CA ALA A 60 -12.50 5.52 15.06
C ALA A 60 -12.71 4.01 15.29
N ALA A 61 -11.67 3.27 15.73
CA ALA A 61 -11.67 1.81 15.77
C ALA A 61 -12.09 1.18 14.42
N GLY A 62 -11.68 1.81 13.31
CA GLY A 62 -11.98 1.37 11.95
C GLY A 62 -11.10 0.20 11.52
N ASN A 63 -11.49 -0.45 10.42
CA ASN A 63 -10.77 -1.60 9.87
C ASN A 63 -9.53 -1.14 9.09
N ILE A 64 -8.37 -1.73 9.39
CA ILE A 64 -7.08 -1.40 8.77
C ILE A 64 -6.43 -2.70 8.30
N VAL A 65 -5.83 -2.70 7.11
CA VAL A 65 -5.04 -3.81 6.57
C VAL A 65 -3.78 -3.25 5.92
N HIS A 66 -2.64 -3.84 6.26
CA HIS A 66 -1.36 -3.54 5.60
C HIS A 66 -1.05 -4.65 4.60
N VAL A 67 -0.64 -4.28 3.40
CA VAL A 67 -0.17 -5.20 2.37
C VAL A 67 1.28 -4.85 2.08
N VAL A 68 2.15 -5.85 2.09
CA VAL A 68 3.58 -5.68 1.82
C VAL A 68 4.05 -6.63 0.73
N ALA A 69 4.92 -6.14 -0.13
CA ALA A 69 5.60 -6.94 -1.12
C ALA A 69 6.53 -7.95 -0.44
N ASP A 70 6.33 -9.23 -0.78
CA ASP A 70 7.16 -10.34 -0.32
C ASP A 70 8.01 -10.85 -1.49
N SER A 71 9.22 -10.29 -1.57
CA SER A 71 10.22 -10.66 -2.57
C SER A 71 10.88 -11.99 -2.25
N ALA A 72 11.30 -12.72 -3.29
CA ALA A 72 12.10 -13.92 -3.12
C ALA A 72 13.46 -13.61 -2.45
N PRO A 73 14.06 -14.57 -1.73
CA PRO A 73 15.42 -14.43 -1.20
C PRO A 73 16.40 -14.02 -2.31
N GLY A 74 17.23 -13.01 -2.04
CA GLY A 74 18.20 -12.48 -3.01
C GLY A 74 17.65 -11.51 -4.04
N ALA A 75 16.34 -11.18 -4.01
CA ALA A 75 15.78 -10.15 -4.87
C ALA A 75 16.41 -8.77 -4.59
N PRO A 76 16.66 -7.96 -5.64
CA PRO A 76 17.32 -6.65 -5.50
C PRO A 76 16.41 -5.55 -4.96
N ILE A 77 15.10 -5.80 -4.86
CA ILE A 77 14.09 -4.86 -4.36
C ILE A 77 13.26 -5.52 -3.27
N PHE A 78 12.88 -4.74 -2.26
CA PHE A 78 12.21 -5.26 -1.05
C PHE A 78 13.00 -6.44 -0.44
N THR A 79 14.33 -6.33 -0.46
CA THR A 79 15.23 -7.44 -0.14
C THR A 79 14.93 -8.00 1.25
N PRO A 80 14.50 -9.27 1.38
CA PRO A 80 14.09 -9.83 2.67
C PRO A 80 15.21 -9.79 3.70
N GLY A 81 14.86 -9.44 4.94
CA GLY A 81 15.82 -9.32 6.04
C GLY A 81 16.64 -8.03 6.04
N THR A 82 16.31 -7.09 5.16
CA THR A 82 16.90 -5.75 5.15
C THR A 82 15.85 -4.69 5.49
N PRO A 83 16.28 -3.50 5.97
CA PRO A 83 15.37 -2.39 6.22
C PRO A 83 14.53 -1.99 5.00
N LEU A 84 14.99 -2.25 3.77
CA LEU A 84 14.26 -1.94 2.53
C LEU A 84 12.94 -2.70 2.44
N SER A 85 12.88 -3.91 2.98
CA SER A 85 11.65 -4.72 3.04
C SER A 85 10.71 -4.35 4.19
N GLU A 86 11.12 -3.49 5.11
CA GLU A 86 10.30 -3.12 6.27
C GLU A 86 9.32 -2.01 5.94
N ILE A 87 8.14 -2.05 6.57
CA ILE A 87 7.18 -0.95 6.57
C ILE A 87 7.86 0.28 7.20
N ILE A 88 7.64 1.44 6.58
CA ILE A 88 8.11 2.74 7.06
C ILE A 88 7.69 2.92 8.53
N ASP A 89 8.63 3.32 9.39
CA ASP A 89 8.49 3.21 10.84
C ASP A 89 7.20 3.85 11.39
N GLU A 90 6.87 5.07 10.95
CA GLU A 90 5.67 5.79 11.39
C GLU A 90 4.34 5.22 10.85
N LEU A 91 4.40 4.30 9.90
CA LEU A 91 3.25 3.63 9.27
C LEU A 91 3.11 2.18 9.72
N LYS A 92 4.00 1.70 10.61
CA LYS A 92 3.94 0.33 11.11
C LYS A 92 2.59 -0.01 11.74
N PRO A 93 2.16 -1.28 11.60
CA PRO A 93 0.95 -1.77 12.24
C PRO A 93 1.04 -1.64 13.76
N LYS A 94 -0.10 -1.38 14.42
CA LYS A 94 -0.23 -1.36 15.89
C LYS A 94 -1.21 -2.45 16.33
N GLY A 95 -0.92 -3.11 17.46
CA GLY A 95 -1.79 -4.14 18.02
C GLY A 95 -2.06 -5.28 17.03
N ASP A 96 -3.33 -5.56 16.78
CA ASP A 96 -3.79 -6.67 15.94
C ASP A 96 -4.06 -6.27 14.48
N GLU A 97 -3.53 -5.14 14.02
CA GLU A 97 -3.66 -4.71 12.62
C GLU A 97 -3.04 -5.76 11.67
N PRO A 98 -3.84 -6.39 10.78
CA PRO A 98 -3.37 -7.47 9.91
C PRO A 98 -2.36 -6.98 8.87
N VAL A 99 -1.34 -7.81 8.63
CA VAL A 99 -0.34 -7.62 7.57
C VAL A 99 -0.41 -8.81 6.60
N SER A 100 -0.76 -8.54 5.35
CA SER A 100 -0.75 -9.52 4.26
C SER A 100 0.53 -9.39 3.44
N LYS A 101 1.15 -10.53 3.13
CA LYS A 101 2.33 -10.62 2.26
C LYS A 101 1.92 -10.98 0.84
N GLU A 102 2.13 -10.06 -0.10
CA GLU A 102 1.89 -10.33 -1.52
C GLU A 102 3.13 -10.98 -2.14
N LYS A 103 3.01 -12.26 -2.48
CA LYS A 103 4.01 -12.97 -3.28
C LYS A 103 3.67 -12.83 -4.75
N ARG A 104 4.58 -12.25 -5.54
CA ARG A 104 4.50 -12.38 -7.00
C ARG A 104 4.79 -13.83 -7.37
N ARG A 105 3.81 -14.50 -8.00
CA ARG A 105 4.04 -15.80 -8.63
C ARG A 105 5.02 -15.60 -9.79
N GLU A 106 6.17 -16.26 -9.74
CA GLU A 106 7.01 -16.41 -10.93
C GLU A 106 6.16 -17.01 -12.05
N LYS A 107 6.29 -16.46 -13.27
CA LYS A 107 5.64 -16.99 -14.47
C LYS A 107 5.93 -18.49 -14.50
N ARG A 108 4.88 -19.32 -14.46
CA ARG A 108 4.98 -20.75 -14.70
C ARG A 108 5.43 -20.98 -16.15
N GLU A 109 6.73 -20.92 -16.38
CA GLU A 109 7.37 -21.37 -17.61
C GLU A 109 7.48 -22.90 -17.57
N LYS A 110 6.32 -23.57 -17.61
CA LYS A 110 6.20 -25.03 -17.68
C LYS A 110 4.90 -25.41 -18.37
N ARG A 111 4.78 -25.05 -19.65
CA ARG A 111 3.77 -25.59 -20.59
C ARG A 111 4.22 -25.40 -22.04
N ARG A 112 5.38 -25.93 -22.43
CA ARG A 112 5.72 -26.24 -23.83
C ARG A 112 6.81 -27.32 -23.82
N ASP A 113 6.37 -28.55 -23.58
CA ASP A 113 6.97 -29.77 -24.11
C ASP A 113 5.85 -30.53 -24.83
#